data_AF-X1Q7R5-F1
#
_entry.id   AF-X1Q7R5-F1
#
_cell.length_a   1.000
_cell.length_b   1.000
_cell.length_c   1.000
_cell.angle_alpha   90.00
_cell.angle_beta   90.00
_cell.angle_gamma   90.00
#
_symmetry.space_group_name_H-M   'P 1'
#
loop_
_entity.id
_entity.type
_entity.pdbx_description
1 polymer ?
#
loop_
_entity_poly.entity_id
_entity_poly.type
_entity_poly.pdbx_seq_one_letter_code
_entity_poly.pdbx_strand_id
1 'polypeptide(L)'
;MTAARGISITWMYYAALAIGVASVLITWLIIRSRIGLGLMAIRDDEDVSACMGVNIFKYKLYCFIVASFITATAAGIYYLYPLFIQPYGAFSATWFLTLITAAVIGGMGTLEGPIIGALLV
;
A
#
# COMPACT_ATOMS: atom_id res chain seq x y z
N MET A 1 -19.07 -20.23 -20.45
CA MET A 1 -18.48 -20.10 -19.10
C MET A 1 -17.26 -21.00 -18.92
N THR A 2 -16.36 -21.08 -19.92
CA THR A 2 -15.31 -22.11 -19.99
C THR A 2 -13.91 -21.55 -20.28
N ALA A 3 -13.77 -20.23 -20.48
CA ALA A 3 -12.50 -19.60 -20.83
C ALA A 3 -11.64 -19.20 -19.60
N ALA A 4 -12.19 -19.21 -18.38
CA ALA A 4 -11.49 -18.82 -17.16
C ALA A 4 -10.62 -19.93 -16.53
N ARG A 5 -10.51 -21.11 -17.16
CA ARG A 5 -9.64 -22.21 -16.69
C ARG A 5 -8.13 -21.97 -16.92
N GLY A 6 -7.75 -20.84 -17.49
CA GLY A 6 -6.34 -20.51 -17.75
C GLY A 6 -5.61 -19.84 -16.57
N ILE A 7 -6.34 -19.15 -15.68
CA ILE A 7 -5.74 -18.47 -14.54
C ILE A 7 -5.85 -19.41 -13.34
N SER A 8 -4.81 -20.24 -13.16
CA SER A 8 -4.73 -21.12 -12.00
C SER A 8 -4.69 -20.28 -10.73
N ILE A 9 -5.38 -20.70 -9.67
CA ILE A 9 -5.35 -20.06 -8.34
C ILE A 9 -3.90 -19.85 -7.88
N THR A 10 -3.02 -20.77 -8.27
CA THR A 10 -1.59 -20.77 -8.05
C THR A 10 -0.90 -19.56 -8.67
N TRP A 11 -1.25 -19.18 -9.91
CA TRP A 11 -0.70 -17.98 -10.56
C TRP A 11 -1.11 -16.71 -9.81
N MET A 12 -2.38 -16.63 -9.39
CA MET A 12 -2.88 -15.46 -8.66
C MET A 12 -2.19 -15.31 -7.30
N TYR A 13 -1.98 -16.45 -6.63
CA TYR A 13 -1.22 -16.48 -5.38
C TYR A 13 0.22 -15.99 -5.57
N TYR A 14 0.93 -16.49 -6.58
CA TYR A 14 2.29 -16.02 -6.88
C TYR A 14 2.33 -14.56 -7.32
N ALA A 15 1.33 -14.07 -8.06
CA ALA A 15 1.23 -12.67 -8.44
C ALA A 15 0.97 -11.75 -7.23
N ALA A 16 0.06 -12.15 -6.33
CA ALA A 16 -0.20 -11.42 -5.09
C ALA A 16 1.04 -11.39 -4.19
N LEU A 17 1.75 -12.51 -4.07
CA LEU A 17 3.00 -12.60 -3.32
C LEU A 17 4.09 -11.71 -3.94
N ALA A 18 4.23 -11.72 -5.26
CA ALA A 18 5.20 -10.87 -5.96
C ALA A 18 4.92 -9.37 -5.71
N ILE A 19 3.65 -8.94 -5.71
CA ILE A 19 3.29 -7.56 -5.38
C ILE A 19 3.53 -7.24 -3.91
N GLY A 20 3.23 -8.17 -3.00
CA GLY A 20 3.54 -8.02 -1.58
C GLY A 20 5.03 -7.81 -1.33
N VAL A 21 5.89 -8.61 -1.98
CA VAL A 21 7.35 -8.44 -1.89
C VAL A 21 7.79 -7.13 -2.55
N ALA A 22 7.24 -6.79 -3.73
CA ALA A 22 7.57 -5.56 -4.43
C ALA A 22 7.19 -4.31 -3.63
N SER A 23 6.04 -4.31 -2.94
CA SER A 23 5.59 -3.16 -2.14
C SER A 23 6.54 -2.90 -0.96
N VAL A 24 7.00 -3.95 -0.30
CA VAL A 24 8.01 -3.88 0.78
C VAL A 24 9.33 -3.34 0.24
N LEU A 25 9.80 -3.84 -0.91
CA LEU A 25 11.03 -3.38 -1.54
C LEU A 25 10.95 -1.90 -1.98
N ILE A 26 9.84 -1.49 -2.58
CA ILE A 26 9.61 -0.10 -2.99
C ILE A 26 9.62 0.82 -1.76
N THR A 27 8.92 0.41 -0.69
CA THR A 27 8.88 1.16 0.57
C THR A 27 10.28 1.30 1.17
N TRP A 28 11.05 0.21 1.19
CA TRP A 28 12.42 0.21 1.69
C TRP A 28 13.34 1.16 0.89
N LEU A 29 13.20 1.14 -0.45
CA LEU A 29 13.97 2.02 -1.33
C LEU A 29 13.59 3.49 -1.17
N ILE A 30 12.31 3.80 -0.93
CA ILE A 30 11.83 5.17 -0.68
C ILE A 30 12.35 5.71 0.64
N ILE A 31 12.28 4.93 1.72
CA ILE A 31 12.76 5.33 3.05
C ILE A 31 14.26 5.62 3.01
N ARG A 32 15.03 4.86 2.24
CA ARG A 32 16.49 5.07 2.08
C ARG A 32 16.85 6.20 1.10
N SER A 33 15.88 6.71 0.35
CA SER A 33 16.06 7.79 -0.61
C SER A 33 15.89 9.17 0.05
N ARG A 34 16.30 10.23 -0.67
CA ARG A 34 16.05 11.63 -0.29
C ARG A 34 14.56 11.93 -0.09
N ILE A 35 13.68 11.18 -0.79
CA ILE A 35 12.23 11.28 -0.65
C ILE A 35 11.78 10.89 0.76
N GLY A 36 12.32 9.79 1.31
CA GLY A 36 12.01 9.35 2.67
C GLY A 36 12.44 10.35 3.74
N LEU A 37 13.64 10.93 3.59
CA LEU A 37 14.12 11.98 4.50
C LEU A 37 13.23 13.23 4.46
N GLY A 38 12.82 13.67 3.27
CA GLY A 38 11.89 14.80 3.11
C GLY A 38 10.52 14.52 3.74
N LEU A 39 10.00 13.31 3.57
CA LEU A 39 8.74 12.88 4.20
C LEU A 39 8.85 12.80 5.73
N MET A 40 10.01 12.40 6.26
CA MET A 40 10.24 12.35 7.70
C MET A 40 10.29 13.75 8.32
N ALA A 41 10.93 14.71 7.65
CA ALA A 41 10.91 16.12 8.07
C ALA A 41 9.49 16.70 8.07
N ILE A 42 8.71 16.43 7.01
CA ILE A 42 7.29 16.86 6.92
C ILE A 42 6.44 16.23 8.03
N ARG A 43 6.76 14.99 8.44
CA ARG A 43 6.06 14.29 9.53
C ARG A 43 6.32 14.93 10.90
N ASP A 44 7.50 15.49 11.12
CA ASP A 44 7.86 16.13 12.39
C ASP A 44 7.18 17.51 12.51
N ASP A 45 7.36 18.36 11.50
CA ASP A 45 6.69 19.67 11.42
C ASP A 45 6.60 20.15 9.97
N GLU A 46 5.37 20.32 9.47
CA GLU A 46 5.10 20.74 8.10
C GLU A 46 5.48 22.21 7.87
N ASP A 47 5.20 23.10 8.82
CA ASP A 47 5.44 24.54 8.70
C ASP A 47 6.95 24.85 8.73
N VAL A 48 7.69 24.17 9.61
CA VAL A 48 9.16 24.29 9.67
C VAL A 48 9.81 23.72 8.39
N SER A 49 9.29 22.61 7.88
CA SER A 49 9.77 22.01 6.62
C SER A 49 9.58 22.95 5.42
N ALA A 50 8.45 23.66 5.35
CA ALA A 50 8.19 24.66 4.32
C ALA A 50 9.24 25.79 4.37
N CYS A 51 9.55 26.28 5.57
CA CYS A 51 10.53 27.34 5.79
C CYS A 51 11.95 26.91 5.38
N MET A 52 12.30 25.63 5.53
CA MET A 52 13.58 25.07 5.10
C MET A 52 13.68 24.79 3.60
N GLY A 53 12.69 25.20 2.79
CA GLY A 53 12.70 25.07 1.33
C GLY A 53 12.28 23.69 0.82
N VAL A 54 11.69 22.84 1.68
CA VAL A 54 11.12 21.55 1.26
C VAL A 54 9.77 21.78 0.58
N ASN A 55 9.62 21.34 -0.67
CA ASN A 55 8.35 21.46 -1.37
C ASN A 55 7.35 20.37 -0.94
N ILE A 56 6.61 20.63 0.13
CA ILE A 56 5.69 19.68 0.76
C ILE A 56 4.73 19.03 -0.25
N PHE A 57 4.15 19.84 -1.14
CA PHE A 57 3.19 19.36 -2.14
C PHE A 57 3.80 18.27 -3.03
N LYS A 58 5.04 18.47 -3.52
CA LYS A 58 5.71 17.47 -4.35
C LYS A 58 5.95 16.17 -3.59
N TYR A 59 6.46 16.24 -2.36
CA TYR A 59 6.74 15.02 -1.56
C TYR A 59 5.44 14.25 -1.23
N LYS A 60 4.36 14.95 -0.83
CA LYS A 60 3.05 14.33 -0.61
C LYS A 60 2.47 13.71 -1.88
N LEU A 61 2.60 14.40 -3.02
CA LEU A 61 2.13 13.90 -4.32
C LEU A 61 2.89 12.63 -4.75
N TYR A 62 4.22 12.61 -4.62
CA TYR A 62 5.02 11.42 -4.92
C TYR A 62 4.61 10.23 -4.03
N CYS A 63 4.43 10.46 -2.73
CA CYS A 63 3.97 9.44 -1.80
C CYS A 63 2.60 8.89 -2.21
N PHE A 64 1.66 9.78 -2.55
CA PHE A 64 0.31 9.41 -2.99
C PHE A 64 0.31 8.59 -4.29
N ILE A 65 1.11 8.98 -5.28
CA ILE A 65 1.20 8.26 -6.57
C ILE A 65 1.72 6.85 -6.35
N VAL A 66 2.79 6.69 -5.56
CA VAL A 66 3.36 5.37 -5.27
C VAL A 66 2.38 4.50 -4.50
N ALA A 67 1.77 5.03 -3.43
CA ALA A 67 0.80 4.29 -2.63
C ALA A 67 -0.42 3.86 -3.47
N SER A 68 -0.93 4.76 -4.31
CA SER A 68 -2.06 4.47 -5.20
C SER A 68 -1.72 3.42 -6.24
N PHE A 69 -0.51 3.47 -6.83
CA PHE A 69 -0.06 2.48 -7.81
C PHE A 69 0.02 1.06 -7.21
N ILE A 70 0.61 0.93 -6.02
CA ILE A 70 0.72 -0.35 -5.32
C ILE A 70 -0.68 -0.86 -4.93
N THR A 71 -1.53 0.01 -4.39
CA THR A 71 -2.88 -0.38 -3.95
C THR A 71 -3.77 -0.78 -5.13
N ALA A 72 -3.71 -0.05 -6.23
CA ALA A 72 -4.50 -0.35 -7.44
C ALA A 72 -4.06 -1.68 -8.08
N THR A 73 -2.76 -1.94 -8.15
CA THR A 73 -2.24 -3.21 -8.70
C THR A 73 -2.62 -4.40 -7.81
N ALA A 74 -2.52 -4.26 -6.48
CA ALA A 74 -2.96 -5.28 -5.53
C ALA A 74 -4.47 -5.55 -5.62
N ALA A 75 -5.30 -4.49 -5.66
CA ALA A 75 -6.74 -4.60 -5.78
C ALA A 75 -7.16 -5.26 -7.11
N GLY A 76 -6.47 -4.93 -8.22
CA GLY A 76 -6.73 -5.54 -9.52
C GLY A 76 -6.64 -7.07 -9.47
N ILE A 77 -5.58 -7.61 -8.85
CA ILE A 77 -5.39 -9.06 -8.67
C ILE A 77 -6.38 -9.67 -7.70
N TYR A 78 -6.75 -8.95 -6.63
CA TYR A 78 -7.78 -9.42 -5.71
C TYR A 78 -9.15 -9.61 -6.39
N TYR A 79 -9.56 -8.66 -7.23
CA TYR A 79 -10.85 -8.72 -7.93
C TYR A 79 -10.85 -9.57 -9.21
N LEU A 80 -9.67 -9.96 -9.70
CA LEU A 80 -9.54 -10.96 -10.76
C LEU A 80 -10.10 -12.33 -10.32
N TYR A 81 -10.18 -12.63 -9.02
CA TYR A 81 -10.70 -13.91 -8.52
C TYR A 81 -12.24 -14.04 -8.65
N PRO A 82 -13.05 -13.13 -8.08
CA PRO A 82 -14.50 -13.21 -8.22
C PRO A 82 -14.99 -12.83 -9.63
N LEU A 83 -14.17 -12.15 -10.44
CA LEU A 83 -14.52 -11.56 -11.75
C LEU A 83 -15.78 -10.65 -11.72
N PHE A 84 -16.24 -10.31 -10.51
CA PHE A 84 -17.43 -9.57 -10.20
C PHE A 84 -17.15 -8.68 -8.99
N ILE A 85 -17.39 -7.38 -9.15
CA ILE A 85 -17.13 -6.38 -8.11
C ILE A 85 -18.48 -6.01 -7.51
N GLN A 86 -18.66 -6.36 -6.24
CA GLN A 86 -19.80 -5.93 -5.46
C GLN A 86 -19.44 -4.63 -4.74
N PRO A 87 -19.96 -3.46 -5.17
CA PRO A 87 -19.56 -2.15 -4.64
C PRO A 87 -19.78 -2.02 -3.14
N TYR A 88 -20.79 -2.69 -2.58
CA TYR A 88 -21.08 -2.67 -1.14
C TYR A 88 -19.96 -3.31 -0.30
N GLY A 89 -19.43 -4.47 -0.75
CA GLY A 89 -18.30 -5.12 -0.07
C GLY A 89 -16.99 -4.39 -0.30
N ALA A 90 -16.77 -3.91 -1.54
CA ALA A 90 -15.53 -3.26 -1.96
C ALA A 90 -15.24 -1.93 -1.27
N PHE A 91 -16.29 -1.17 -0.93
CA PHE A 91 -16.20 0.14 -0.28
C PHE A 91 -16.82 0.14 1.13
N SER A 92 -16.90 -1.03 1.76
CA SER A 92 -17.41 -1.15 3.12
C SER A 92 -16.47 -0.48 4.12
N ALA A 93 -17.03 0.23 5.10
CA ALA A 93 -16.28 0.80 6.21
C ALA A 93 -15.49 -0.28 6.98
N THR A 94 -16.05 -1.48 7.12
CA THR A 94 -15.37 -2.62 7.75
C THR A 94 -14.09 -2.97 7.01
N TRP A 95 -14.10 -2.98 5.67
CA TRP A 95 -12.91 -3.30 4.88
C TRP A 95 -11.79 -2.29 5.10
N PHE A 96 -12.11 -0.99 5.04
CA PHE A 96 -11.13 0.06 5.32
C PHE A 96 -10.62 0.02 6.76
N LEU A 97 -11.51 -0.25 7.73
CA LEU A 97 -11.12 -0.42 9.13
C LEU A 97 -10.15 -1.58 9.29
N THR A 98 -10.41 -2.75 8.70
CA THR A 98 -9.50 -3.90 8.77
C THR A 98 -8.11 -3.57 8.22
N LEU A 99 -8.04 -2.83 7.09
CA LEU A 99 -6.76 -2.42 6.51
C LEU A 99 -6.00 -1.44 7.43
N ILE A 100 -6.70 -0.48 8.01
CA ILE A 100 -6.11 0.50 8.94
C ILE A 100 -5.70 -0.20 10.24
N THR A 101 -6.51 -1.11 10.79
CA THR A 101 -6.18 -1.83 12.02
C THR A 101 -4.99 -2.76 11.80
N ALA A 102 -4.91 -3.47 10.68
CA ALA A 102 -3.73 -4.25 10.32
C ALA A 102 -2.48 -3.36 10.30
N ALA A 103 -2.54 -2.19 9.65
CA ALA A 103 -1.39 -1.27 9.61
C ALA A 103 -1.02 -0.70 11.00
N VAL A 104 -2.00 -0.34 11.83
CA VAL A 104 -1.79 0.27 13.15
C VAL A 104 -1.33 -0.76 14.19
N ILE A 105 -1.97 -1.93 14.25
CA ILE A 105 -1.60 -3.04 15.16
C ILE A 105 -0.19 -3.54 14.82
N GLY A 106 0.14 -3.57 13.52
CA GLY A 106 1.49 -3.89 13.06
C GLY A 106 2.57 -2.96 13.59
N GLY A 107 2.26 -1.67 13.75
CA GLY A 107 3.16 -0.66 14.30
C GLY A 107 3.37 0.52 13.34
N MET A 108 3.14 1.73 13.83
CA MET A 108 3.32 2.95 13.06
C MET A 108 4.80 3.33 12.98
N GLY A 109 5.40 3.26 11.80
CA GLY A 109 6.74 3.79 11.52
C GLY A 109 7.86 2.77 11.38
N THR A 110 7.58 1.47 11.46
CA THR A 110 8.52 0.40 11.11
C THR A 110 8.14 -0.25 9.78
N LEU A 111 9.13 -0.70 9.02
CA LEU A 111 8.91 -1.40 7.75
C LEU A 111 8.26 -2.78 7.97
N GLU A 112 8.57 -3.42 9.09
CA GLU A 112 8.13 -4.77 9.44
C GLU A 112 6.73 -4.78 10.06
N GLY A 113 6.28 -3.65 10.61
CA GLY A 113 5.02 -3.56 11.32
C GLY A 113 3.82 -3.97 10.48
N PRO A 114 3.58 -3.36 9.30
CA PRO A 114 2.46 -3.71 8.45
C PRO A 114 2.40 -5.18 8.03
N ILE A 115 3.56 -5.85 7.94
CA ILE A 115 3.64 -7.29 7.59
C ILE A 115 3.10 -8.13 8.74
N ILE A 116 3.53 -7.84 9.97
CA ILE A 116 3.07 -8.55 11.17
C ILE A 116 1.59 -8.29 11.40
N GLY A 117 1.15 -7.04 11.25
CA GLY A 117 -0.25 -6.67 11.40
C GLY A 117 -1.18 -7.33 10.40
N ALA A 118 -0.73 -7.53 9.15
CA ALA A 118 -1.47 -8.28 8.14
C ALA A 118 -1.51 -9.81 8.38
N LEU A 119 -0.60 -10.36 9.19
CA LEU A 119 -0.61 -11.77 9.59
C LEU A 119 -1.50 -12.03 10.81
N LEU A 120 -1.71 -11.02 11.66
CA LEU A 120 -2.46 -11.12 12.90
C LEU A 120 -3.97 -10.88 12.73
N VAL A 121 -4.35 -10.09 11.74
CA VAL A 121 -5.74 -9.72 11.41
C VAL A 121 -6.25 -10.59 10.27
#